data_AF-A0A5J4NB27-F1
#
_entry.id   AF-A0A5J4NB27-F1
#
_cell.length_a   1.000
_cell.length_b   1.000
_cell.length_c   1.000
_cell.angle_alpha   90.00
_cell.angle_beta   90.00
_cell.angle_gamma   90.00
#
_symmetry.space_group_name_H-M   'P 1'
#
loop_
_entity.id
_entity.type
_entity.pdbx_description
1 polymer ?
#
loop_
_entity_poly.entity_id
_entity_poly.type
_entity_poly.pdbx_seq_one_letter_code
_entity_poly.pdbx_strand_id
1 'polypeptide(L)'
;FLFQPSSCRKILHSLRARLLYVLASFNRSLSEVNSSLVDQLLNCLATLRGLARALASLAPQSHVATDLISLVWTGVLYPALKGCAEVLIVQCHNSTEIVQNVLSLFSEVTESCLIYLASVPAAVSSSSAKQYSSASLEPSDVEQGVLGSEASANFLNLSVTLCRNYAKQNTNKTSFDPTAEDDRVAELRLLLTLLTRISAHEFELRLSGTYVSLDSVNDSFPADALAPSTPVRTVEVTVIGLGYLLPLITESMLMVPDLCNPFYSLALYACELRIEGFSQLSDEKLSYFGRLIRLGIFGSTANDVSVTKNPTCSSFSGPDNSVTHRCLELFTILADYCLDLRTMPQPSSEELQAASRLSSLLGLDTQLLMDLFSLITKASYPVDLESVFSSLIISLIHMNPGAYAQLVTQWINSCPDSDTRDRLHMAFERLGTPSNPSMNCPPIACSYTAAFHDRKPTRLGRTDFQQRFHIFVAEVRAFVCHG
;
A
#
# COMPACT_ATOMS: atom_id res chain seq x y z
N PHE A 1 -24.43 -31.48 -24.71
CA PHE A 1 -24.95 -30.56 -25.74
C PHE A 1 -24.73 -29.14 -25.23
N LEU A 2 -23.91 -28.23 -25.77
CA LEU A 2 -23.15 -28.10 -27.01
C LEU A 2 -22.04 -27.05 -26.73
N PHE A 3 -20.81 -27.48 -26.44
CA PHE A 3 -19.62 -26.63 -26.66
C PHE A 3 -18.96 -27.13 -27.95
N GLN A 4 -19.53 -26.79 -29.10
CA GLN A 4 -18.77 -26.92 -30.34
C GLN A 4 -17.66 -25.86 -30.30
N PRO A 5 -16.37 -26.25 -30.35
CA PRO A 5 -15.24 -25.31 -30.27
C PRO A 5 -15.32 -24.22 -31.34
N SER A 6 -15.92 -24.54 -32.49
CA SER A 6 -16.15 -23.63 -33.62
C SER A 6 -17.12 -22.49 -33.29
N SER A 7 -18.20 -22.75 -32.54
CA SER A 7 -19.18 -21.72 -32.17
C SER A 7 -18.64 -20.77 -31.10
N CYS A 8 -17.91 -21.29 -30.12
CA CYS A 8 -17.29 -20.48 -29.07
C CYS A 8 -16.21 -19.55 -29.66
N ARG A 9 -15.37 -20.07 -30.57
CA ARG A 9 -14.38 -19.25 -31.30
C ARG A 9 -15.04 -18.14 -32.12
N LYS A 10 -16.16 -18.42 -32.81
CA LYS A 10 -16.90 -17.39 -33.57
C LYS A 10 -17.43 -16.26 -32.69
N ILE A 11 -17.96 -16.58 -31.51
CA ILE A 11 -18.46 -15.58 -30.56
C ILE A 11 -17.31 -14.72 -30.04
N LEU A 12 -16.20 -15.33 -29.62
CA LEU A 12 -15.01 -14.62 -29.15
C LEU A 12 -14.41 -13.73 -30.25
N HIS A 13 -14.36 -14.20 -31.50
CA HIS A 13 -13.92 -13.39 -32.63
C HIS A 13 -14.86 -12.22 -32.91
N SER A 14 -16.19 -12.40 -32.82
CA SER A 14 -17.15 -11.32 -33.00
C SER A 14 -17.01 -10.25 -31.92
N LEU A 15 -16.87 -10.67 -30.65
CA LEU A 15 -16.66 -9.76 -29.52
C LEU A 15 -15.34 -8.99 -29.67
N ARG A 16 -14.25 -9.69 -30.00
CA ARG A 16 -12.94 -9.07 -30.27
C ARG A 16 -13.02 -8.05 -31.40
N ALA A 17 -13.63 -8.40 -32.53
CA ALA A 17 -13.76 -7.51 -33.67
C ALA A 17 -14.54 -6.24 -33.33
N ARG A 18 -15.64 -6.39 -32.57
CA ARG A 18 -16.46 -5.27 -32.10
C ARG A 18 -15.68 -4.37 -31.15
N LEU A 19 -14.94 -4.97 -30.22
CA LEU A 19 -14.14 -4.22 -29.26
C LEU A 19 -12.98 -3.46 -29.93
N LEU A 20 -12.27 -4.10 -30.86
CA LEU A 20 -11.22 -3.43 -31.64
C LEU A 20 -11.78 -2.29 -32.50
N TYR A 21 -12.97 -2.47 -33.08
CA TYR A 21 -13.65 -1.42 -33.82
C TYR A 21 -13.97 -0.22 -32.91
N VAL A 22 -14.60 -0.45 -31.76
CA VAL A 22 -14.94 0.60 -30.80
C VAL A 22 -13.68 1.31 -30.29
N LEU A 23 -12.65 0.57 -29.86
CA LEU A 23 -11.38 1.16 -29.40
C LEU A 23 -10.69 1.98 -30.50
N ALA A 24 -10.71 1.51 -31.75
CA ALA A 24 -10.13 2.24 -32.88
C ALA A 24 -10.86 3.56 -33.17
N SER A 25 -12.17 3.63 -32.89
CA SER A 25 -12.95 4.86 -33.02
C SER A 25 -12.53 5.92 -31.99
N PHE A 26 -12.34 5.53 -30.72
CA PHE A 26 -11.83 6.44 -29.70
C PHE A 26 -10.42 6.96 -30.03
N ASN A 27 -9.59 6.12 -30.66
CA ASN A 27 -8.25 6.52 -31.08
C ASN A 27 -8.21 7.54 -32.23
N ARG A 28 -9.32 7.76 -32.95
CA ARG A 28 -9.36 8.62 -34.15
C ARG A 28 -10.14 9.93 -33.97
N SER A 29 -11.04 10.05 -32.98
CA SER A 29 -11.88 11.25 -32.83
C SER A 29 -11.91 11.78 -31.41
N LEU A 30 -11.29 12.94 -31.19
CA LEU A 30 -11.32 13.72 -29.94
C LEU A 30 -12.54 14.65 -29.81
N SER A 31 -13.31 14.87 -30.90
CA SER A 31 -14.21 16.03 -30.97
C SER A 31 -15.67 15.77 -30.61
N GLU A 32 -16.21 14.58 -30.81
CA GLU A 32 -17.61 14.27 -30.46
C GLU A 32 -17.74 12.78 -30.10
N VAL A 33 -17.68 12.49 -28.80
CA VAL A 33 -18.02 11.16 -28.31
C VAL A 33 -19.52 10.97 -28.48
N ASN A 34 -19.94 10.30 -29.55
CA ASN A 34 -21.34 9.99 -29.81
C ASN A 34 -21.91 9.10 -28.68
N SER A 35 -23.07 9.44 -28.12
CA SER A 35 -23.74 8.65 -27.07
C SER A 35 -23.89 7.17 -27.44
N SER A 36 -24.19 6.84 -28.70
CA SER A 36 -24.30 5.43 -29.11
C SER A 36 -22.97 4.65 -29.06
N LEU A 37 -21.82 5.32 -29.24
CA LEU A 37 -20.50 4.67 -29.13
C LEU A 37 -20.16 4.39 -27.65
N VAL A 38 -20.56 5.29 -26.75
CA VAL A 38 -20.43 5.10 -25.30
C VAL A 38 -21.27 3.90 -24.87
N ASP A 39 -22.54 3.84 -25.26
CA ASP A 39 -23.42 2.71 -24.93
C ASP A 39 -22.86 1.37 -25.45
N GLN A 40 -22.32 1.35 -26.67
CA GLN A 40 -21.67 0.16 -27.22
C GLN A 40 -20.43 -0.25 -26.43
N LEU A 41 -19.60 0.71 -26.03
CA LEU A 41 -18.42 0.47 -25.20
C LEU A 41 -18.82 -0.09 -23.84
N LEU A 42 -19.76 0.53 -23.14
CA LEU A 42 -20.24 0.10 -21.83
C LEU A 42 -20.82 -1.32 -21.88
N ASN A 43 -21.58 -1.64 -22.92
CA ASN A 43 -22.08 -3.00 -23.17
C ASN A 43 -20.94 -4.01 -23.40
N CYS A 44 -19.89 -3.62 -24.12
CA CYS A 44 -18.71 -4.46 -24.30
C CYS A 44 -17.99 -4.70 -22.97
N LEU A 45 -17.75 -3.65 -22.17
CA LEU A 45 -17.13 -3.76 -20.84
C LEU A 45 -17.96 -4.62 -19.89
N ALA A 46 -19.29 -4.49 -19.89
CA ALA A 46 -20.19 -5.35 -19.13
C ALA A 46 -20.11 -6.82 -19.58
N THR A 47 -20.07 -7.07 -20.89
CA THR A 47 -19.91 -8.42 -21.44
C THR A 47 -18.57 -9.04 -21.03
N LEU A 48 -17.48 -8.27 -21.02
CA LEU A 48 -16.16 -8.72 -20.58
C LEU A 48 -16.13 -9.08 -19.09
N ARG A 49 -16.79 -8.28 -18.23
CA ARG A 49 -16.95 -8.61 -16.81
C ARG A 49 -17.71 -9.92 -16.63
N GLY A 50 -18.81 -10.11 -17.36
CA GLY A 50 -19.56 -11.37 -17.35
C GLY A 50 -18.72 -12.56 -17.81
N LEU A 51 -17.87 -12.36 -18.83
CA LEU A 51 -16.95 -13.38 -19.31
C LEU A 51 -15.87 -13.74 -18.28
N ALA A 52 -15.31 -12.75 -17.57
CA ALA A 52 -14.35 -12.99 -16.48
C ALA A 52 -14.98 -13.85 -15.36
N ARG A 53 -16.19 -13.50 -14.90
CA ARG A 53 -16.91 -14.30 -13.90
C ARG A 53 -17.22 -15.73 -14.36
N ALA A 54 -17.61 -15.87 -15.62
CA ALA A 54 -17.86 -17.19 -16.19
C ALA A 54 -16.59 -18.05 -16.18
N LEU A 55 -15.42 -17.46 -16.49
CA LEU A 55 -14.14 -18.16 -16.39
C LEU A 55 -13.86 -18.63 -14.96
N ALA A 56 -14.07 -17.79 -13.94
CA ALA A 56 -13.86 -18.17 -12.54
C ALA A 56 -14.69 -19.40 -12.14
N SER A 57 -15.93 -19.50 -12.63
CA SER A 57 -16.80 -20.63 -12.34
C SER A 57 -16.37 -21.94 -13.02
N LEU A 58 -15.72 -21.84 -14.19
CA LEU A 58 -15.30 -22.98 -15.01
C LEU A 58 -13.89 -23.46 -14.70
N ALA A 59 -13.01 -22.55 -14.30
CA ALA A 59 -11.60 -22.81 -14.02
C ALA A 59 -11.33 -23.96 -13.02
N PRO A 60 -12.03 -24.06 -11.87
CA PRO A 60 -11.78 -25.12 -10.91
C PRO A 60 -12.37 -26.48 -11.33
N GLN A 61 -13.19 -26.55 -12.38
CA GLN A 61 -13.96 -27.76 -12.72
C GLN A 61 -13.26 -28.70 -13.72
N SER A 62 -12.18 -28.28 -14.38
CA SER A 62 -11.58 -29.08 -15.46
C SER A 62 -10.11 -28.76 -15.74
N HIS A 63 -9.31 -29.79 -16.04
CA HIS A 63 -7.94 -29.64 -16.57
C HIS A 63 -7.90 -28.98 -17.96
N VAL A 64 -9.01 -29.00 -18.72
CA VAL A 64 -9.13 -28.30 -20.02
C VAL A 64 -9.33 -26.78 -19.82
N ALA A 65 -9.52 -26.33 -18.57
CA ALA A 65 -9.76 -24.92 -18.28
C ALA A 65 -8.56 -24.03 -18.62
N THR A 66 -7.32 -24.51 -18.47
CA THR A 66 -6.13 -23.70 -18.80
C THR A 66 -6.10 -23.32 -20.27
N ASP A 67 -6.48 -24.22 -21.19
CA ASP A 67 -6.57 -23.92 -22.62
C ASP A 67 -7.68 -22.92 -22.94
N LEU A 68 -8.83 -23.05 -22.26
CA LEU A 68 -9.94 -22.12 -22.42
C LEU A 68 -9.60 -20.73 -21.88
N ILE A 69 -9.00 -20.66 -20.69
CA ILE A 69 -8.54 -19.42 -20.06
C ILE A 69 -7.47 -18.77 -20.93
N SER A 70 -6.52 -19.54 -21.45
CA SER A 70 -5.52 -19.08 -22.41
C SER A 70 -6.17 -18.50 -23.68
N LEU A 71 -7.15 -19.19 -24.26
CA LEU A 71 -7.87 -18.72 -25.45
C LEU A 71 -8.64 -17.41 -25.18
N VAL A 72 -9.33 -17.32 -24.04
CA VAL A 72 -10.11 -16.13 -23.70
C VAL A 72 -9.21 -14.96 -23.31
N TRP A 73 -8.13 -15.23 -22.57
CA TRP A 73 -7.11 -14.26 -22.21
C TRP A 73 -6.45 -13.67 -23.46
N THR A 74 -5.83 -14.51 -24.29
CA THR A 74 -5.12 -14.09 -25.51
C THR A 74 -6.06 -13.49 -26.55
N GLY A 75 -7.27 -14.02 -26.67
CA GLY A 75 -8.22 -13.66 -27.71
C GLY A 75 -8.99 -12.36 -27.42
N VAL A 76 -9.37 -12.12 -26.17
CA VAL A 76 -10.33 -11.06 -25.83
C VAL A 76 -9.88 -10.21 -24.64
N LEU A 77 -9.59 -10.81 -23.48
CA LEU A 77 -9.36 -10.05 -22.25
C LEU A 77 -8.06 -9.22 -22.32
N TYR A 78 -6.94 -9.80 -22.73
CA TYR A 78 -5.67 -9.08 -22.79
C TYR A 78 -5.71 -7.88 -23.76
N PRO A 79 -6.14 -8.03 -25.03
CA PRO A 79 -6.27 -6.88 -25.93
C PRO A 79 -7.23 -5.81 -25.41
N ALA A 80 -8.32 -6.21 -24.75
CA ALA A 80 -9.28 -5.29 -24.18
C ALA A 80 -8.71 -4.50 -23.00
N LEU A 81 -8.10 -5.18 -22.03
CA LEU A 81 -7.48 -4.56 -20.87
C LEU A 81 -6.33 -3.63 -21.28
N LYS A 82 -5.53 -4.05 -22.26
CA LYS A 82 -4.47 -3.22 -22.84
C LYS A 82 -5.04 -1.94 -23.45
N GLY A 83 -6.06 -2.06 -24.31
CA GLY A 83 -6.76 -0.89 -24.87
C GLY A 83 -7.41 0.00 -23.80
N CYS A 84 -7.94 -0.60 -22.73
CA CYS A 84 -8.51 0.16 -21.63
C CYS A 84 -7.44 0.99 -20.90
N ALA A 85 -6.32 0.38 -20.52
CA ALA A 85 -5.27 1.03 -19.76
C ALA A 85 -4.48 2.05 -20.58
N GLU A 86 -4.18 1.76 -21.86
CA GLU A 86 -3.33 2.61 -22.70
C GLU A 86 -4.12 3.68 -23.48
N VAL A 87 -5.36 3.39 -23.88
CA VAL A 87 -6.14 4.25 -24.79
C VAL A 87 -7.33 4.88 -24.08
N LEU A 88 -8.23 4.08 -23.49
CA LEU A 88 -9.48 4.60 -22.94
C LEU A 88 -9.27 5.49 -21.72
N ILE A 89 -8.40 5.12 -20.77
CA ILE A 89 -8.12 6.00 -19.63
C ILE A 89 -7.54 7.34 -20.08
N VAL A 90 -6.70 7.36 -21.12
CA VAL A 90 -6.11 8.60 -21.62
C VAL A 90 -7.15 9.47 -22.34
N GLN A 91 -8.00 8.85 -23.17
CA GLN A 91 -8.93 9.58 -24.04
C GLN A 91 -10.27 9.91 -23.37
N CYS A 92 -10.71 9.09 -22.42
CA CYS A 92 -12.00 9.21 -21.75
C CYS A 92 -11.87 9.64 -20.28
N HIS A 93 -10.75 10.26 -19.88
CA HIS A 93 -10.50 10.71 -18.49
C HIS A 93 -11.52 11.73 -17.95
N ASN A 94 -12.35 12.31 -18.82
CA ASN A 94 -13.44 13.22 -18.43
C ASN A 94 -14.80 12.52 -18.31
N SER A 95 -14.89 11.24 -18.67
CA SER A 95 -16.11 10.45 -18.52
C SER A 95 -15.95 9.48 -17.35
N THR A 96 -16.43 9.90 -16.18
CA THR A 96 -16.40 9.10 -14.94
C THR A 96 -17.06 7.74 -15.14
N GLU A 97 -18.18 7.68 -15.87
CA GLU A 97 -18.87 6.42 -16.15
C GLU A 97 -17.96 5.40 -16.89
N ILE A 98 -17.25 5.84 -17.94
CA ILE A 98 -16.34 4.98 -18.70
C ILE A 98 -15.16 4.57 -17.82
N VAL A 99 -14.57 5.52 -17.08
CA VAL A 99 -13.43 5.26 -16.18
C VAL A 99 -13.82 4.22 -15.12
N GLN A 100 -14.92 4.42 -14.40
CA GLN A 100 -15.39 3.48 -13.37
C GLN A 100 -15.68 2.07 -13.93
N ASN A 101 -16.22 1.97 -15.16
CA ASN A 101 -16.45 0.68 -15.80
C ASN A 101 -15.14 -0.02 -16.21
N VAL A 102 -14.13 0.73 -16.65
CA VAL A 102 -12.78 0.21 -16.91
C VAL A 102 -12.15 -0.30 -15.61
N LEU A 103 -12.19 0.49 -14.53
CA LEU A 103 -11.65 0.09 -13.22
C LEU A 103 -12.35 -1.16 -12.69
N SER A 104 -13.68 -1.22 -12.84
CA SER A 104 -14.48 -2.39 -12.47
C SER A 104 -14.11 -3.63 -13.27
N LEU A 105 -13.80 -3.50 -14.57
CA LEU A 105 -13.34 -4.62 -15.39
C LEU A 105 -12.00 -5.17 -14.88
N PHE A 106 -11.04 -4.31 -14.58
CA PHE A 106 -9.77 -4.75 -13.99
C PHE A 106 -9.99 -5.47 -12.67
N SER A 107 -10.81 -4.89 -11.78
CA SER A 107 -11.12 -5.47 -10.48
C SER A 107 -11.78 -6.85 -10.59
N GLU A 108 -12.66 -7.03 -11.58
CA GLU A 108 -13.32 -8.30 -11.86
C GLU A 108 -12.34 -9.35 -12.38
N VAL A 109 -11.44 -8.98 -13.28
CA VAL A 109 -10.41 -9.89 -13.81
C VAL A 109 -9.43 -10.29 -12.72
N THR A 110 -9.08 -9.39 -11.79
CA THR A 110 -8.27 -9.73 -10.62
C THR A 110 -8.95 -10.82 -9.79
N GLU A 111 -10.19 -10.60 -9.39
CA GLU A 111 -10.95 -11.51 -8.53
C GLU A 111 -11.24 -12.86 -9.21
N SER A 112 -11.56 -12.83 -10.51
CA SER A 112 -12.05 -14.00 -11.23
C SER A 112 -10.95 -14.82 -11.92
N CYS A 113 -9.87 -14.16 -12.38
CA CYS A 113 -8.95 -14.77 -13.33
C CYS A 113 -7.49 -14.82 -12.84
N LEU A 114 -7.05 -13.91 -11.97
CA LEU A 114 -5.61 -13.66 -11.73
C LEU A 114 -4.83 -14.92 -11.32
N ILE A 115 -5.34 -15.70 -10.36
CA ILE A 115 -4.69 -16.94 -9.92
C ILE A 115 -4.50 -17.91 -11.10
N TYR A 116 -5.51 -18.05 -11.95
CA TYR A 116 -5.45 -18.98 -13.08
C TYR A 116 -4.50 -18.51 -14.17
N LEU A 117 -4.32 -17.20 -14.33
CA LEU A 117 -3.38 -16.63 -15.29
C LEU A 117 -1.92 -16.95 -14.95
N ALA A 118 -1.60 -17.32 -13.71
CA ALA A 118 -0.26 -17.79 -13.34
C ALA A 118 0.11 -19.09 -14.07
N SER A 119 -0.88 -19.92 -14.44
CA SER A 119 -0.66 -21.17 -15.18
C SER A 119 -0.65 -21.01 -16.71
N VAL A 120 -0.84 -19.78 -17.21
CA VAL A 120 -1.00 -19.50 -18.64
C VAL A 120 0.26 -18.80 -19.18
N PRO A 121 0.92 -19.34 -20.22
CA PRO A 121 2.05 -18.67 -20.86
C PRO A 121 1.66 -17.28 -21.36
N ALA A 122 2.53 -16.26 -21.23
CA ALA A 122 2.27 -14.97 -21.85
C ALA A 122 2.03 -15.18 -23.34
N ALA A 123 0.94 -14.59 -23.84
CA ALA A 123 0.72 -14.44 -25.27
C ALA A 123 1.96 -13.74 -25.84
N VAL A 124 2.78 -14.47 -26.60
CA VAL A 124 3.99 -13.97 -27.23
C VAL A 124 3.62 -12.69 -27.98
N SER A 125 4.16 -11.55 -27.55
CA SER A 125 4.17 -10.34 -28.33
C SER A 125 4.86 -10.67 -29.65
N SER A 126 4.16 -10.49 -30.77
CA SER A 126 4.64 -10.79 -32.12
C SER A 126 5.80 -9.90 -32.60
N SER A 127 6.63 -9.38 -31.70
CA SER A 127 7.83 -8.60 -31.96
C SER A 127 9.12 -9.40 -31.78
N SER A 128 9.11 -10.57 -31.13
CA SER A 128 10.29 -11.44 -30.96
C SER A 128 10.43 -12.55 -32.02
N ALA A 129 9.50 -12.63 -32.98
CA ALA A 129 9.53 -13.61 -34.07
C ALA A 129 10.49 -13.27 -35.24
N LYS A 130 11.56 -12.49 -34.99
CA LYS A 130 12.56 -12.13 -36.02
C LYS A 130 13.99 -12.64 -35.75
N GLN A 131 14.19 -13.57 -34.81
CA GLN A 131 15.54 -14.08 -34.53
C GLN A 131 15.75 -15.60 -34.70
N TYR A 132 14.79 -16.33 -35.26
CA TYR A 132 15.01 -17.73 -35.67
C TYR A 132 14.92 -17.88 -37.18
N SER A 133 15.94 -17.36 -37.87
CA SER A 133 16.31 -17.83 -39.20
C SER A 133 17.81 -17.74 -39.36
N SER A 134 18.53 -18.67 -38.74
CA SER A 134 19.74 -19.34 -39.28
C SER A 134 20.54 -19.99 -38.15
N ALA A 135 21.18 -21.10 -38.50
CA ALA A 135 22.20 -21.86 -37.74
C ALA A 135 21.71 -23.03 -36.85
N SER A 136 21.69 -24.19 -37.51
CA SER A 136 22.39 -25.45 -37.19
C SER A 136 22.26 -26.12 -35.81
N LEU A 137 22.00 -27.42 -35.89
CA LEU A 137 22.01 -28.42 -34.82
C LEU A 137 23.33 -28.46 -34.03
N GLU A 138 23.22 -28.57 -32.70
CA GLU A 138 23.97 -29.46 -31.80
C GLU A 138 23.21 -29.59 -30.45
N PRO A 139 23.17 -30.77 -29.79
CA PRO A 139 22.47 -30.95 -28.51
C PRO A 139 23.46 -30.94 -27.34
N SER A 140 23.36 -29.94 -26.46
CA SER A 140 24.15 -29.87 -25.22
C SER A 140 23.29 -29.39 -24.06
N ASP A 141 23.25 -30.22 -23.02
CA ASP A 141 22.56 -30.05 -21.75
C ASP A 141 22.95 -28.77 -21.03
N VAL A 142 22.06 -27.76 -21.05
CA VAL A 142 21.93 -26.74 -20.00
C VAL A 142 20.45 -26.34 -19.93
N GLU A 143 19.68 -27.02 -19.07
CA GLU A 143 18.37 -26.54 -18.61
C GLU A 143 18.56 -25.28 -17.74
N GLN A 144 18.92 -24.16 -18.36
CA GLN A 144 18.66 -22.84 -17.80
C GLN A 144 17.34 -22.38 -18.40
N GLY A 145 16.27 -22.65 -17.64
CA GLY A 145 14.90 -22.32 -18.00
C GLY A 145 14.76 -20.85 -18.37
N VAL A 146 14.50 -20.62 -19.65
CA VAL A 146 13.95 -19.34 -20.14
C VAL A 146 12.56 -19.21 -19.51
N LEU A 147 12.49 -18.54 -18.35
CA LEU A 147 11.25 -18.19 -17.66
C LEU A 147 10.40 -17.34 -18.61
N GLY A 148 9.48 -17.97 -19.32
CA GLY A 148 8.47 -17.27 -20.10
C GLY A 148 7.67 -16.37 -19.17
N SER A 149 7.52 -15.09 -19.52
CA SER A 149 6.57 -14.20 -18.83
C SER A 149 5.20 -14.89 -18.77
N GLU A 150 4.54 -14.87 -17.63
CA GLU A 150 3.22 -15.48 -17.46
C GLU A 150 2.12 -14.47 -17.80
N ALA A 151 0.91 -14.94 -18.11
CA ALA A 151 -0.24 -14.07 -18.34
C ALA A 151 -0.58 -13.21 -17.11
N SER A 152 -0.33 -13.73 -15.90
CA SER A 152 -0.42 -13.00 -14.63
C SER A 152 0.51 -11.79 -14.62
N ALA A 153 1.78 -11.94 -15.03
CA ALA A 153 2.74 -10.85 -15.10
C ALA A 153 2.30 -9.74 -16.08
N ASN A 154 1.74 -10.13 -17.22
CA ASN A 154 1.14 -9.19 -18.17
C ASN A 154 -0.03 -8.40 -17.56
N PHE A 155 -0.92 -9.08 -16.81
CA PHE A 155 -2.03 -8.42 -16.12
C PHE A 155 -1.54 -7.43 -15.06
N LEU A 156 -0.55 -7.82 -14.27
CA LEU A 156 0.06 -6.97 -13.24
C LEU A 156 0.68 -5.71 -13.86
N ASN A 157 1.42 -5.85 -14.96
CA ASN A 157 1.97 -4.69 -15.69
C ASN A 157 0.87 -3.76 -16.25
N LEU A 158 -0.21 -4.33 -16.81
CA LEU A 158 -1.36 -3.52 -17.25
C LEU A 158 -2.03 -2.78 -16.09
N SER A 159 -2.08 -3.37 -14.90
CA SER A 159 -2.65 -2.74 -13.70
C SER A 159 -1.80 -1.56 -13.23
N VAL A 160 -0.46 -1.68 -13.29
CA VAL A 160 0.46 -0.55 -13.04
C VAL A 160 0.29 0.54 -14.09
N THR A 161 0.20 0.16 -15.36
CA THR A 161 -0.02 1.08 -16.48
C THR A 161 -1.34 1.84 -16.33
N LEU A 162 -2.40 1.15 -15.88
CA LEU A 162 -3.69 1.76 -15.56
C LEU A 162 -3.56 2.83 -14.48
N CYS A 163 -2.91 2.51 -13.35
CA CYS A 163 -2.69 3.47 -12.25
C CYS A 163 -1.86 4.67 -12.72
N ARG A 164 -0.80 4.43 -13.49
CA ARG A 164 0.08 5.48 -14.04
C ARG A 164 -0.69 6.41 -14.96
N ASN A 165 -1.44 5.87 -15.93
CA ASN A 165 -2.15 6.69 -16.90
C ASN A 165 -3.31 7.44 -16.24
N TYR A 166 -4.03 6.81 -15.31
CA TYR A 166 -5.04 7.49 -14.50
C TYR A 166 -4.44 8.66 -13.73
N ALA A 167 -3.30 8.44 -13.06
CA ALA A 167 -2.60 9.49 -12.33
C ALA A 167 -2.20 10.65 -13.25
N LYS A 168 -1.54 10.35 -14.38
CA LYS A 168 -1.11 11.35 -15.36
C LYS A 168 -2.25 12.26 -15.85
N GLN A 169 -3.45 11.72 -16.07
CA GLN A 169 -4.59 12.51 -16.56
C GLN A 169 -5.28 13.33 -15.47
N ASN A 170 -5.10 12.98 -14.19
CA ASN A 170 -5.80 13.62 -13.08
C ASN A 170 -4.88 14.49 -12.21
N THR A 171 -3.57 14.45 -12.42
CA THR A 171 -2.62 15.38 -11.79
C THR A 171 -2.89 16.81 -12.26
N ASN A 172 -3.05 17.75 -11.32
CA ASN A 172 -3.35 19.17 -11.57
C ASN A 172 -4.69 19.44 -12.28
N LYS A 173 -5.54 18.43 -12.43
CA LYS A 173 -6.88 18.61 -13.02
C LYS A 173 -7.75 19.37 -12.02
N THR A 174 -8.20 20.55 -12.41
CA THR A 174 -9.23 21.31 -11.68
C THR A 174 -10.56 21.13 -12.39
N SER A 175 -11.62 20.90 -11.62
CA SER A 175 -12.99 20.82 -12.13
C SER A 175 -13.84 21.87 -11.45
N PHE A 176 -14.76 22.46 -12.21
CA PHE A 176 -15.82 23.34 -11.68
C PHE A 176 -17.12 22.58 -11.42
N ASP A 177 -17.17 21.29 -11.76
CA ASP A 177 -18.32 20.43 -11.51
C ASP A 177 -18.40 20.08 -10.02
N PRO A 178 -19.53 20.37 -9.33
CA PRO A 178 -19.69 20.08 -7.92
C PRO A 178 -19.57 18.59 -7.56
N THR A 179 -19.77 17.65 -8.49
CA THR A 179 -19.63 16.20 -8.20
C THR A 179 -18.23 15.66 -8.48
N ALA A 180 -17.33 16.45 -9.06
CA ALA A 180 -16.03 15.95 -9.52
C ALA A 180 -15.13 15.42 -8.38
N GLU A 181 -15.26 15.95 -7.16
CA GLU A 181 -14.53 15.44 -6.01
C GLU A 181 -15.06 14.06 -5.58
N ASP A 182 -16.38 13.90 -5.51
CA ASP A 182 -17.05 12.64 -5.18
C ASP A 182 -16.74 11.55 -6.23
N ASP A 183 -16.76 11.93 -7.51
CA ASP A 183 -16.42 11.05 -8.62
C ASP A 183 -14.95 10.59 -8.55
N ARG A 184 -14.02 11.51 -8.24
CA ARG A 184 -12.61 11.19 -8.04
C ARG A 184 -12.40 10.28 -6.82
N VAL A 185 -13.14 10.52 -5.73
CA VAL A 185 -13.13 9.65 -4.55
C VAL A 185 -13.61 8.24 -4.93
N ALA A 186 -14.70 8.12 -5.69
CA ALA A 186 -15.21 6.82 -6.14
C ALA A 186 -14.23 6.06 -7.04
N GLU A 187 -13.57 6.76 -7.96
CA GLU A 187 -12.54 6.18 -8.85
C GLU A 187 -11.29 5.74 -8.08
N LEU A 188 -10.76 6.59 -7.19
CA LEU A 188 -9.62 6.25 -6.34
C LEU A 188 -9.93 5.05 -5.44
N ARG A 189 -11.15 4.99 -4.88
CA ARG A 189 -11.62 3.83 -4.10
C ARG A 189 -11.58 2.55 -4.92
N LEU A 190 -12.03 2.57 -6.18
CA LEU A 190 -11.98 1.40 -7.07
C LEU A 190 -10.55 0.97 -7.36
N LEU A 191 -9.63 1.92 -7.58
CA LEU A 191 -8.21 1.63 -7.77
C LEU A 191 -7.56 1.04 -6.51
N LEU A 192 -7.81 1.59 -5.33
CA LEU A 192 -7.31 1.02 -4.06
C LEU A 192 -7.88 -0.38 -3.81
N THR A 193 -9.14 -0.61 -4.16
CA THR A 193 -9.78 -1.93 -4.08
C THR A 193 -9.12 -2.93 -5.04
N LEU A 194 -8.84 -2.51 -6.28
CA LEU A 194 -8.10 -3.31 -7.26
C LEU A 194 -6.72 -3.71 -6.70
N LEU A 195 -5.96 -2.74 -6.19
CA LEU A 195 -4.63 -2.99 -5.61
C LEU A 195 -4.70 -3.94 -4.41
N THR A 196 -5.71 -3.79 -3.54
CA THR A 196 -5.94 -4.69 -2.41
C THR A 196 -6.20 -6.13 -2.88
N ARG A 197 -7.05 -6.30 -3.90
CA ARG A 197 -7.33 -7.63 -4.49
C ARG A 197 -6.10 -8.25 -5.15
N ILE A 198 -5.27 -7.44 -5.80
CA ILE A 198 -4.00 -7.91 -6.35
C ILE A 198 -3.10 -8.44 -5.23
N SER A 199 -2.95 -7.68 -4.15
CA SER A 199 -2.18 -8.10 -2.97
C SER A 199 -2.73 -9.35 -2.29
N ALA A 200 -4.05 -9.56 -2.31
CA ALA A 200 -4.68 -10.75 -1.73
C ALA A 200 -4.16 -12.06 -2.36
N HIS A 201 -3.66 -11.98 -3.59
CA HIS A 201 -3.10 -13.12 -4.32
C HIS A 201 -1.57 -13.25 -4.22
N GLU A 202 -0.91 -12.46 -3.37
CA GLU A 202 0.56 -12.51 -3.21
C GLU A 202 1.05 -13.91 -2.88
N PHE A 203 0.38 -14.63 -1.97
CA PHE A 203 0.84 -15.96 -1.56
C PHE A 203 0.74 -16.98 -2.71
N GLU A 204 -0.38 -17.03 -3.42
CA GLU A 204 -0.59 -17.97 -4.52
C GLU A 204 0.35 -17.69 -5.69
N LEU A 205 0.47 -16.42 -6.10
CA LEU A 205 1.33 -16.01 -7.21
C LEU A 205 2.81 -16.24 -6.91
N ARG A 206 3.22 -16.06 -5.64
CA ARG A 206 4.58 -16.36 -5.21
C ARG A 206 4.90 -17.86 -5.32
N LEU A 207 3.96 -18.72 -4.96
CA LEU A 207 4.12 -20.18 -5.12
C LEU A 207 4.20 -20.59 -6.59
N SER A 208 3.48 -19.89 -7.47
CA SER A 208 3.56 -20.11 -8.92
C SER A 208 4.87 -19.62 -9.54
N GLY A 209 5.69 -18.84 -8.81
CA GLY A 209 6.91 -18.26 -9.36
C GLY A 209 6.64 -17.09 -10.30
N THR A 210 5.46 -16.47 -10.23
CA THR A 210 5.13 -15.28 -11.02
C THR A 210 6.04 -14.13 -10.61
N TYR A 211 6.79 -13.60 -11.57
CA TYR A 211 7.61 -12.40 -11.41
C TYR A 211 7.31 -11.42 -12.53
N VAL A 212 7.29 -10.13 -12.21
CA VAL A 212 7.04 -9.06 -13.18
C VAL A 212 8.36 -8.39 -13.52
N SER A 213 8.74 -8.42 -14.80
CA SER A 213 9.77 -7.51 -15.31
C SER A 213 9.08 -6.23 -15.76
N LEU A 214 9.23 -5.17 -14.97
CA LEU A 214 8.80 -3.84 -15.37
C LEU A 214 9.88 -3.27 -16.29
N ASP A 215 9.65 -3.29 -17.61
CA ASP A 215 10.52 -2.58 -18.55
C ASP A 215 10.65 -1.12 -18.11
N SER A 216 11.88 -0.61 -18.17
CA SER A 216 12.32 0.66 -17.61
C SER A 216 11.23 1.73 -17.70
N VAL A 217 10.72 2.08 -16.52
CA VAL A 217 9.75 3.15 -16.31
C VAL A 217 10.45 4.49 -16.56
N ASN A 218 10.74 4.79 -17.83
CA ASN A 218 11.16 6.12 -18.26
C ASN A 218 9.99 7.08 -18.02
N ASP A 219 10.18 7.97 -17.02
CA ASP A 219 9.65 9.33 -16.88
C ASP A 219 9.23 9.72 -15.45
N SER A 220 9.46 8.92 -14.41
CA SER A 220 9.18 9.39 -13.02
C SER A 220 9.83 8.63 -11.87
N PHE A 221 10.61 7.59 -12.16
CA PHE A 221 11.52 7.02 -11.17
C PHE A 221 12.94 7.45 -11.56
N PRO A 222 13.77 7.97 -10.62
CA PRO A 222 15.13 8.37 -10.96
C PRO A 222 15.85 7.17 -11.58
N ALA A 223 16.36 7.38 -12.79
CA ALA A 223 17.01 6.37 -13.63
C ALA A 223 18.36 5.87 -13.09
N ASP A 224 18.72 6.21 -11.84
CA ASP A 224 20.07 6.04 -11.28
C ASP A 224 20.20 4.94 -10.21
N ALA A 225 19.20 4.07 -10.01
CA ALA A 225 19.31 3.03 -8.97
C ALA A 225 18.76 1.63 -9.31
N LEU A 226 18.24 1.39 -10.51
CA LEU A 226 17.74 0.06 -10.87
C LEU A 226 18.63 -0.55 -11.96
N ALA A 227 19.51 -1.45 -11.52
CA ALA A 227 20.09 -2.47 -12.37
C ALA A 227 18.99 -3.14 -13.23
N PRO A 228 19.30 -3.57 -14.47
CA PRO A 228 18.31 -4.16 -15.34
C PRO A 228 17.66 -5.38 -14.66
N SER A 229 16.33 -5.43 -14.71
CA SER A 229 15.48 -6.61 -14.46
C SER A 229 15.69 -7.32 -13.11
N THR A 230 15.38 -6.66 -11.99
CA THR A 230 15.02 -7.43 -10.78
C THR A 230 13.56 -7.84 -10.87
N PRO A 231 13.23 -9.14 -10.68
CA PRO A 231 11.87 -9.62 -10.73
C PRO A 231 11.02 -8.99 -9.61
N VAL A 232 9.97 -8.26 -9.99
CA VAL A 232 9.07 -7.56 -9.08
C VAL A 232 7.93 -8.50 -8.64
N ARG A 233 7.66 -8.54 -7.34
CA ARG A 233 6.60 -9.35 -6.71
C ARG A 233 5.24 -8.64 -6.75
N THR A 234 4.16 -9.35 -6.44
CA THR A 234 2.78 -8.84 -6.50
C THR A 234 2.55 -7.68 -5.51
N VAL A 235 3.11 -7.74 -4.30
CA VAL A 235 3.06 -6.63 -3.34
C VAL A 235 3.83 -5.41 -3.84
N GLU A 236 4.99 -5.62 -4.47
CA GLU A 236 5.77 -4.50 -5.03
C GLU A 236 5.02 -3.83 -6.18
N VAL A 237 4.32 -4.60 -7.03
CA VAL A 237 3.38 -4.07 -8.03
C VAL A 237 2.29 -3.21 -7.37
N THR A 238 1.74 -3.69 -6.26
CA THR A 238 0.71 -2.97 -5.49
C THR A 238 1.24 -1.63 -4.97
N VAL A 239 2.43 -1.64 -4.36
CA VAL A 239 3.07 -0.44 -3.82
C VAL A 239 3.45 0.53 -4.92
N ILE A 240 3.96 0.06 -6.06
CA ILE A 240 4.25 0.91 -7.23
C ILE A 240 2.96 1.56 -7.76
N GLY A 241 1.87 0.78 -7.84
CA GLY A 241 0.54 1.28 -8.19
C GLY A 241 0.08 2.39 -7.23
N LEU A 242 0.12 2.12 -5.93
CA LEU A 242 -0.18 3.11 -4.88
C LEU A 242 0.71 4.35 -5.03
N GLY A 243 1.99 4.18 -5.35
CA GLY A 243 2.94 5.25 -5.59
C GLY A 243 2.55 6.20 -6.72
N TYR A 244 1.81 5.75 -7.74
CA TYR A 244 1.25 6.65 -8.75
C TYR A 244 0.02 7.42 -8.26
N LEU A 245 -0.77 6.80 -7.37
CA LEU A 245 -2.02 7.36 -6.88
C LEU A 245 -1.82 8.32 -5.70
N LEU A 246 -0.74 8.15 -4.92
CA LEU A 246 -0.45 8.97 -3.73
C LEU A 246 -0.61 10.48 -3.98
N PRO A 247 -0.03 11.09 -5.05
CA PRO A 247 -0.19 12.53 -5.29
C PRO A 247 -1.64 13.01 -5.50
N LEU A 248 -2.57 12.10 -5.83
CA LEU A 248 -3.99 12.43 -6.01
C LEU A 248 -4.81 12.32 -4.71
N ILE A 249 -4.30 11.60 -3.72
CA ILE A 249 -4.96 11.38 -2.42
C ILE A 249 -4.57 12.54 -1.51
N THR A 250 -5.48 13.48 -1.28
CA THR A 250 -5.28 14.63 -0.40
C THR A 250 -5.78 14.34 1.02
N GLU A 251 -5.34 15.14 1.98
CA GLU A 251 -5.83 15.04 3.37
C GLU A 251 -7.34 15.25 3.46
N SER A 252 -7.90 16.16 2.65
CA SER A 252 -9.35 16.39 2.56
C SER A 252 -10.11 15.15 2.09
N MET A 253 -9.57 14.41 1.11
CA MET A 253 -10.18 13.19 0.60
C MET A 253 -10.15 12.05 1.61
N LEU A 254 -9.13 12.00 2.47
CA LEU A 254 -9.08 11.02 3.57
C LEU A 254 -10.01 11.36 4.73
N MET A 255 -10.69 12.52 4.70
CA MET A 255 -11.83 12.77 5.60
C MET A 255 -13.10 12.06 5.13
N VAL A 256 -13.16 11.59 3.87
CA VAL A 256 -14.28 10.81 3.33
C VAL A 256 -14.08 9.33 3.71
N PRO A 257 -14.99 8.72 4.51
CA PRO A 257 -14.81 7.34 5.00
C PRO A 257 -14.64 6.30 3.89
N ASP A 258 -15.30 6.52 2.75
CA ASP A 258 -15.28 5.63 1.59
C ASP A 258 -13.91 5.51 0.93
N LEU A 259 -13.04 6.53 1.07
CA LEU A 259 -11.65 6.47 0.60
C LEU A 259 -10.68 6.16 1.74
N CYS A 260 -10.93 6.75 2.91
CA CYS A 260 -10.11 6.62 4.10
C CYS A 260 -9.87 5.15 4.46
N ASN A 261 -10.95 4.37 4.61
CA ASN A 261 -10.87 2.97 5.01
C ASN A 261 -10.09 2.11 4.01
N PRO A 262 -10.39 2.12 2.69
CA PRO A 262 -9.62 1.37 1.70
C PRO A 262 -8.14 1.78 1.64
N PHE A 263 -7.83 3.06 1.79
CA PHE A 263 -6.44 3.53 1.77
C PHE A 263 -5.63 2.95 2.92
N TYR A 264 -6.08 3.10 4.17
CA TYR A 264 -5.35 2.57 5.32
C TYR A 264 -5.40 1.05 5.41
N SER A 265 -6.46 0.41 4.89
CA SER A 265 -6.51 -1.05 4.73
C SER A 265 -5.41 -1.56 3.80
N LEU A 266 -5.29 -0.95 2.62
CA LEU A 266 -4.28 -1.33 1.63
C LEU A 266 -2.87 -1.08 2.17
N ALA A 267 -2.65 0.07 2.81
CA ALA A 267 -1.37 0.44 3.39
C ALA A 267 -0.91 -0.58 4.44
N LEU A 268 -1.77 -0.91 5.41
CA LEU A 268 -1.49 -1.90 6.45
C LEU A 268 -1.21 -3.27 5.83
N TYR A 269 -2.08 -3.72 4.94
CA TYR A 269 -1.96 -5.04 4.33
C TYR A 269 -0.68 -5.19 3.49
N ALA A 270 -0.28 -4.16 2.74
CA ALA A 270 0.97 -4.16 2.00
C ALA A 270 2.19 -4.23 2.95
N CYS A 271 2.16 -3.51 4.08
CA CYS A 271 3.19 -3.58 5.11
C CYS A 271 3.27 -4.98 5.75
N GLU A 272 2.15 -5.61 6.07
CA GLU A 272 2.13 -6.96 6.65
C GLU A 272 2.71 -8.01 5.70
N LEU A 273 2.46 -7.86 4.40
CA LEU A 273 2.95 -8.81 3.40
C LEU A 273 4.44 -8.63 3.09
N ARG A 274 4.90 -7.40 2.86
CA ARG A 274 6.29 -7.12 2.44
C ARG A 274 6.63 -5.63 2.54
N ILE A 275 7.25 -5.22 3.64
CA ILE A 275 7.66 -3.82 3.90
C ILE A 275 8.68 -3.32 2.87
N GLU A 276 9.55 -4.20 2.39
CA GLU A 276 10.59 -3.89 1.41
C GLU A 276 10.02 -3.32 0.11
N GLY A 277 8.74 -3.61 -0.20
CA GLY A 277 8.07 -3.04 -1.36
C GLY A 277 8.00 -1.51 -1.33
N PHE A 278 7.96 -0.90 -0.13
CA PHE A 278 7.97 0.56 0.03
C PHE A 278 9.30 1.20 -0.35
N SER A 279 10.40 0.43 -0.40
CA SER A 279 11.68 0.94 -0.89
C SER A 279 11.62 1.37 -2.36
N GLN A 280 10.65 0.87 -3.12
CA GLN A 280 10.43 1.24 -4.53
C GLN A 280 9.86 2.65 -4.71
N LEU A 281 9.23 3.23 -3.68
CA LEU A 281 8.68 4.59 -3.76
C LEU A 281 9.81 5.62 -3.73
N SER A 282 9.63 6.77 -4.38
CA SER A 282 10.58 7.90 -4.28
C SER A 282 10.53 8.56 -2.89
N ASP A 283 11.56 9.34 -2.56
CA ASP A 283 11.68 9.99 -1.24
C ASP A 283 10.48 10.90 -0.95
N GLU A 284 10.07 11.69 -1.94
CA GLU A 284 8.90 12.57 -1.86
C GLU A 284 7.60 11.80 -1.56
N LYS A 285 7.42 10.65 -2.22
CA LYS A 285 6.22 9.82 -2.05
C LYS A 285 6.21 9.12 -0.69
N LEU A 286 7.36 8.66 -0.21
CA LEU A 286 7.47 8.09 1.13
C LEU A 286 7.22 9.13 2.22
N SER A 287 7.79 10.32 2.08
CA SER A 287 7.55 11.42 3.02
C SER A 287 6.08 11.81 3.05
N TYR A 288 5.45 11.94 1.88
CA TYR A 288 4.02 12.21 1.78
C TYR A 288 3.16 11.09 2.38
N PHE A 289 3.51 9.82 2.12
CA PHE A 289 2.83 8.68 2.72
C PHE A 289 2.93 8.66 4.25
N GLY A 290 4.11 8.95 4.81
CA GLY A 290 4.32 9.11 6.25
C GLY A 290 3.45 10.22 6.85
N ARG A 291 3.31 11.36 6.15
CA ARG A 291 2.39 12.44 6.53
C ARG A 291 0.93 11.98 6.54
N LEU A 292 0.49 11.22 5.54
CA LEU A 292 -0.88 10.67 5.51
C LEU A 292 -1.12 9.65 6.64
N ILE A 293 -0.12 8.85 7.04
CA ILE A 293 -0.26 7.95 8.19
C ILE A 293 -0.41 8.74 9.49
N ARG A 294 0.40 9.79 9.67
CA ARG A 294 0.27 10.70 10.82
C ARG A 294 -1.11 11.38 10.87
N LEU A 295 -1.68 11.76 9.72
CA LEU A 295 -3.05 12.27 9.63
C LEU A 295 -4.08 11.26 10.21
N GLY A 296 -3.91 9.97 9.98
CA GLY A 296 -4.80 8.93 10.53
C GLY A 296 -4.70 8.77 12.05
N ILE A 297 -3.56 9.15 12.65
CA ILE A 297 -3.34 9.12 14.10
C ILE A 297 -3.79 10.42 14.78
N PHE A 298 -3.42 11.57 14.21
CA PHE A 298 -3.60 12.87 14.86
C PHE A 298 -4.77 13.68 14.31
N GLY A 299 -5.39 13.24 13.21
CA GLY A 299 -6.39 13.99 12.47
C GLY A 299 -5.82 15.30 11.89
N SER A 300 -6.72 16.21 11.49
CA SER A 300 -6.36 17.53 10.95
C SER A 300 -5.61 18.43 11.95
N THR A 301 -5.54 18.05 13.23
CA THR A 301 -4.81 18.82 14.26
C THR A 301 -3.29 18.74 14.12
N ALA A 302 -2.76 17.90 13.21
CA ALA A 302 -1.32 17.77 12.95
C ALA A 302 -0.65 19.06 12.42
N ASN A 303 -1.41 20.01 11.86
CA ASN A 303 -0.86 21.26 11.31
C ASN A 303 -1.03 22.49 12.23
N ASP A 304 -1.70 22.37 13.38
CA ASP A 304 -1.91 23.49 14.32
C ASP A 304 -0.74 23.65 15.31
N VAL A 305 0.49 23.73 14.80
CA VAL A 305 1.68 24.16 15.58
C VAL A 305 1.83 25.69 15.57
N SER A 306 0.88 26.44 14.98
CA SER A 306 0.90 27.91 15.03
C SER A 306 0.09 28.48 16.19
N VAL A 307 0.81 28.85 17.25
CA VAL A 307 0.58 29.98 18.17
C VAL A 307 -0.89 30.44 18.31
N THR A 308 -1.68 29.75 19.14
CA THR A 308 -2.79 30.40 19.83
C THR A 308 -2.72 30.11 21.33
N LYS A 309 -2.62 31.18 22.12
CA LYS A 309 -2.41 31.18 23.59
C LYS A 309 -3.65 30.79 24.40
N ASN A 310 -4.62 30.07 23.82
CA ASN A 310 -5.80 29.60 24.52
C ASN A 310 -5.98 28.09 24.29
N PRO A 311 -5.78 27.24 25.31
CA PRO A 311 -6.03 25.81 25.20
C PRO A 311 -7.53 25.57 25.35
N THR A 312 -8.33 25.96 24.35
CA THR A 312 -9.68 25.42 24.25
C THR A 312 -9.53 23.97 23.79
N CYS A 313 -9.92 23.03 24.67
CA CYS A 313 -9.92 21.59 24.45
C CYS A 313 -10.37 21.22 23.03
N SER A 314 -9.43 20.99 22.11
CA SER A 314 -9.73 20.35 20.83
C SER A 314 -9.82 18.85 21.09
N SER A 315 -11.04 18.32 21.07
CA SER A 315 -11.30 16.89 21.11
C SER A 315 -10.46 16.18 20.05
N PHE A 316 -9.99 14.98 20.37
CA PHE A 316 -9.36 14.09 19.39
C PHE A 316 -10.33 13.89 18.20
N SER A 317 -10.06 14.56 17.09
CA SER A 317 -10.82 14.47 15.83
C SER A 317 -10.02 13.63 14.84
N GLY A 318 -9.51 12.47 15.27
CA GLY A 318 -9.01 11.48 14.35
C GLY A 318 -10.14 10.98 13.44
N PRO A 319 -9.87 10.59 12.18
CA PRO A 319 -10.78 9.75 11.44
C PRO A 319 -10.92 8.46 12.25
N ASP A 320 -12.13 8.12 12.73
CA ASP A 320 -12.54 6.89 13.44
C ASP A 320 -11.44 6.05 14.18
N ASN A 321 -11.69 5.62 15.42
CA ASN A 321 -10.76 4.78 16.19
C ASN A 321 -10.22 3.56 15.41
N SER A 322 -11.01 3.01 14.48
CA SER A 322 -10.60 1.91 13.59
C SER A 322 -9.44 2.29 12.65
N VAL A 323 -9.40 3.53 12.14
CA VAL A 323 -8.34 4.05 11.28
C VAL A 323 -7.10 4.36 12.11
N THR A 324 -7.26 5.04 13.25
CA THR A 324 -6.15 5.31 14.17
C THR A 324 -5.46 4.00 14.59
N HIS A 325 -6.23 2.95 14.92
CA HIS A 325 -5.68 1.63 15.23
C HIS A 325 -4.76 1.11 14.11
N ARG A 326 -5.23 1.13 12.86
CA ARG A 326 -4.46 0.65 11.70
C ARG A 326 -3.19 1.46 11.47
N CYS A 327 -3.25 2.78 11.65
CA CYS A 327 -2.07 3.64 11.49
C CYS A 327 -1.02 3.39 12.58
N LEU A 328 -1.44 3.19 13.83
CA LEU A 328 -0.55 2.83 14.93
C LEU A 328 0.09 1.45 14.70
N GLU A 329 -0.69 0.47 14.23
CA GLU A 329 -0.22 -0.87 13.88
C GLU A 329 0.77 -0.83 12.72
N LEU A 330 0.48 -0.06 11.67
CA LEU A 330 1.38 0.13 10.54
C LEU A 330 2.73 0.71 10.96
N PHE A 331 2.76 1.76 11.79
CA PHE A 331 4.02 2.27 12.33
C PHE A 331 4.72 1.28 13.27
N THR A 332 3.96 0.46 14.01
CA THR A 332 4.55 -0.59 14.86
C THR A 332 5.27 -1.64 14.01
N ILE A 333 4.64 -2.10 12.92
CA ILE A 333 5.22 -3.04 11.96
C ILE A 333 6.49 -2.48 11.33
N LEU A 334 6.47 -1.22 10.90
CA LEU A 334 7.63 -0.55 10.31
C LEU A 334 8.79 -0.38 11.32
N ALA A 335 8.48 0.04 12.55
CA ALA A 335 9.48 0.18 13.61
C ALA A 335 10.10 -1.18 13.96
N ASP A 336 9.29 -2.23 14.06
CA ASP A 336 9.74 -3.58 14.33
C ASP A 336 10.64 -4.14 13.23
N TYR A 337 10.32 -3.87 11.97
CA TYR A 337 11.17 -4.22 10.85
C TYR A 337 12.54 -3.54 10.90
N CYS A 338 12.58 -2.24 11.23
CA CYS A 338 13.84 -1.54 11.42
C CYS A 338 14.67 -2.12 12.56
N LEU A 339 14.02 -2.53 13.66
CA LEU A 339 14.68 -3.17 14.79
C LEU A 339 15.19 -4.57 14.47
N ASP A 340 14.38 -5.39 13.79
CA ASP A 340 14.75 -6.74 13.39
C ASP A 340 16.01 -6.71 12.51
N LEU A 341 16.05 -5.84 11.49
CA LEU A 341 17.21 -5.70 10.60
C LEU A 341 18.50 -5.27 11.31
N ARG A 342 18.42 -4.38 12.31
CA ARG A 342 19.60 -3.96 13.10
C ARG A 342 20.20 -5.11 13.90
N THR A 343 19.39 -6.11 14.26
CA THR A 343 19.80 -7.25 15.08
C THR A 343 20.15 -8.50 14.29
N MET A 344 19.93 -8.49 12.97
CA MET A 344 20.29 -9.60 12.10
C MET A 344 21.81 -9.87 12.16
N PRO A 345 22.25 -11.15 12.11
CA PRO A 345 23.68 -11.48 12.21
C PRO A 345 24.53 -10.94 11.07
N GLN A 346 23.96 -10.85 9.87
CA GLN A 346 24.63 -10.38 8.64
C GLN A 346 23.62 -9.69 7.70
N PRO A 347 23.11 -8.50 8.05
CA PRO A 347 22.26 -7.74 7.14
C PRO A 347 23.11 -7.22 5.97
N SER A 348 22.54 -7.19 4.77
CA SER A 348 23.21 -6.53 3.65
C SER A 348 23.27 -5.01 3.89
N SER A 349 24.30 -4.35 3.37
CA SER A 349 24.42 -2.89 3.47
C SER A 349 23.23 -2.18 2.82
N GLU A 350 22.64 -2.78 1.78
CA GLU A 350 21.47 -2.25 1.07
C GLU A 350 20.21 -2.32 1.93
N GLU A 351 19.97 -3.42 2.65
CA GLU A 351 18.81 -3.55 3.56
C GLU A 351 18.88 -2.55 4.72
N LEU A 352 20.06 -2.35 5.30
CA LEU A 352 20.26 -1.34 6.35
C LEU A 352 20.03 0.08 5.84
N GLN A 353 20.52 0.39 4.64
CA GLN A 353 20.29 1.69 4.01
C GLN A 353 18.81 1.90 3.70
N ALA A 354 18.11 0.88 3.17
CA ALA A 354 16.68 0.92 2.92
C ALA A 354 15.88 1.12 4.21
N ALA A 355 16.21 0.41 5.30
CA ALA A 355 15.57 0.60 6.60
C ALA A 355 15.82 1.98 7.20
N SER A 356 17.04 2.50 7.07
CA SER A 356 17.36 3.88 7.50
C SER A 356 16.59 4.92 6.70
N ARG A 357 16.41 4.68 5.39
CA ARG A 357 15.63 5.54 4.51
C ARG A 357 14.13 5.50 4.82
N LEU A 358 13.58 4.30 5.03
CA LEU A 358 12.17 4.14 5.41
C LEU A 358 11.89 4.80 6.77
N SER A 359 12.73 4.57 7.77
CA SER A 359 12.52 5.15 9.10
C SER A 359 12.61 6.68 9.09
N SER A 360 13.54 7.28 8.35
CA SER A 360 13.67 8.73 8.27
C SER A 360 12.53 9.38 7.49
N LEU A 361 12.18 8.86 6.31
CA LEU A 361 11.18 9.48 5.44
C LEU A 361 9.75 9.27 5.93
N LEU A 362 9.42 8.11 6.48
CA LEU A 362 8.09 7.88 7.09
C LEU A 362 7.94 8.63 8.41
N GLY A 363 9.04 9.08 9.00
CA GLY A 363 9.09 9.83 10.24
C GLY A 363 8.87 8.96 11.47
N LEU A 364 9.54 7.81 11.52
CA LEU A 364 9.72 7.04 12.76
C LEU A 364 10.80 7.70 13.62
N ASP A 365 10.54 8.95 13.97
CA ASP A 365 11.49 9.87 14.58
C ASP A 365 11.10 10.19 16.03
N THR A 366 11.95 11.01 16.65
CA THR A 366 11.73 11.48 18.01
C THR A 366 10.48 12.36 18.10
N GLN A 367 10.13 13.07 17.02
CA GLN A 367 8.94 13.91 16.97
C GLN A 367 7.67 13.08 17.07
N LEU A 368 7.56 11.97 16.34
CA LEU A 368 6.44 11.04 16.46
C LEU A 368 6.30 10.54 17.91
N LEU A 369 7.40 10.19 18.57
CA LEU A 369 7.37 9.80 19.98
C LEU A 369 6.83 10.93 20.88
N MET A 370 7.29 12.17 20.70
CA MET A 370 6.78 13.34 21.43
C MET A 370 5.28 13.54 21.18
N ASP A 371 4.85 13.48 19.92
CA ASP A 371 3.47 13.71 19.52
C ASP A 371 2.55 12.64 20.12
N LEU A 372 2.99 11.37 20.12
CA LEU A 372 2.28 10.29 20.80
C LEU A 372 2.16 10.62 22.30
N PHE A 373 3.26 10.85 23.03
CA PHE A 373 3.17 11.18 24.46
C PHE A 373 2.24 12.38 24.76
N SER A 374 2.18 13.38 23.86
CA SER A 374 1.24 14.51 24.00
C SER A 374 -0.23 14.09 23.98
N LEU A 375 -0.59 12.96 23.35
CA LEU A 375 -1.96 12.43 23.36
C LEU A 375 -2.39 11.99 24.77
N ILE A 376 -1.46 11.59 25.64
CA ILE A 376 -1.75 11.18 27.01
C ILE A 376 -2.35 12.33 27.83
N THR A 377 -1.91 13.57 27.56
CA THR A 377 -2.33 14.77 28.28
C THR A 377 -3.51 15.50 27.63
N LYS A 378 -4.01 15.04 26.47
CA LYS A 378 -5.22 15.60 25.84
C LYS A 378 -6.47 15.31 26.68
N ALA A 379 -7.48 16.18 26.56
CA ALA A 379 -8.73 16.07 27.31
C ALA A 379 -9.40 14.70 27.12
N SER A 380 -9.52 14.24 25.88
CA SER A 380 -10.01 12.91 25.51
C SER A 380 -8.86 11.96 25.23
N TYR A 381 -8.75 10.88 26.00
CA TYR A 381 -7.78 9.81 25.77
C TYR A 381 -8.50 8.52 25.36
N PRO A 382 -8.20 7.93 24.18
CA PRO A 382 -8.87 6.74 23.69
C PRO A 382 -8.31 5.48 24.38
N VAL A 383 -8.93 5.08 25.49
CA VAL A 383 -8.53 3.89 26.27
C VAL A 383 -8.52 2.62 25.40
N ASP A 384 -9.46 2.49 24.46
CA ASP A 384 -9.55 1.34 23.55
C ASP A 384 -8.31 1.16 22.65
N LEU A 385 -7.55 2.24 22.41
CA LEU A 385 -6.36 2.25 21.55
C LEU A 385 -5.06 2.10 22.34
N GLU A 386 -5.11 2.11 23.67
CA GLU A 386 -3.94 2.12 24.55
C GLU A 386 -3.01 0.92 24.32
N SER A 387 -3.57 -0.25 24.00
CA SER A 387 -2.79 -1.46 23.71
C SER A 387 -1.88 -1.31 22.49
N VAL A 388 -2.42 -0.82 21.38
CA VAL A 388 -1.66 -0.59 20.13
C VAL A 388 -0.74 0.62 20.28
N PHE A 389 -1.20 1.63 21.00
CA PHE A 389 -0.44 2.82 21.30
C PHE A 389 0.84 2.52 22.11
N SER A 390 0.71 1.76 23.19
CA SER A 390 1.86 1.30 23.99
C SER A 390 2.80 0.42 23.17
N SER A 391 2.28 -0.37 22.23
CA SER A 391 3.06 -1.21 21.32
C SER A 391 3.90 -0.39 20.33
N LEU A 392 3.37 0.71 19.80
CA LEU A 392 4.16 1.63 18.98
C LEU A 392 5.20 2.36 19.82
N ILE A 393 4.81 2.89 20.98
CA ILE A 393 5.71 3.63 21.87
C ILE A 393 6.93 2.79 22.25
N ILE A 394 6.74 1.55 22.70
CA ILE A 394 7.87 0.70 23.08
C ILE A 394 8.80 0.43 21.90
N SER A 395 8.27 0.20 20.68
CA SER A 395 9.10 0.02 19.48
C SER A 395 9.91 1.28 19.18
N LEU A 396 9.31 2.47 19.26
CA LEU A 396 10.00 3.74 19.04
C LEU A 396 11.08 4.02 20.10
N ILE A 397 10.80 3.70 21.37
CA ILE A 397 11.80 3.81 22.45
C ILE A 397 12.98 2.88 22.19
N HIS A 398 12.73 1.64 21.79
CA HIS A 398 13.79 0.70 21.40
C HIS A 398 14.55 1.13 20.14
N MET A 399 13.93 1.87 19.23
CA MET A 399 14.61 2.43 18.06
C MET A 399 15.59 3.55 18.41
N ASN A 400 15.31 4.34 19.45
CA ASN A 400 16.18 5.42 19.91
C ASN A 400 15.99 5.67 21.43
N PRO A 401 16.66 4.89 22.31
CA PRO A 401 16.54 5.06 23.76
C PRO A 401 17.02 6.43 24.24
N GLY A 402 18.03 7.00 23.57
CA GLY A 402 18.58 8.32 23.89
C GLY A 402 17.56 9.44 23.69
N ALA A 403 16.78 9.38 22.61
CA ALA A 403 15.70 10.33 22.37
C ALA A 403 14.59 10.25 23.41
N TYR A 404 14.23 9.05 23.85
CA TYR A 404 13.28 8.88 24.94
C TYR A 404 13.80 9.51 26.25
N ALA A 405 15.08 9.30 26.60
CA ALA A 405 15.66 9.94 27.79
C ALA A 405 15.61 11.48 27.72
N GLN A 406 15.82 12.05 26.53
CA GLN A 406 15.68 13.49 26.29
C GLN A 406 14.23 13.96 26.44
N LEU A 407 13.25 13.22 25.88
CA LEU A 407 11.82 13.49 26.05
C LEU A 407 11.43 13.53 27.52
N VAL A 408 11.84 12.52 28.29
CA VAL A 408 11.57 12.42 29.73
C VAL A 408 12.14 13.64 30.46
N THR A 409 13.39 14.00 30.16
CA THR A 409 14.05 15.17 30.75
C THR A 409 13.31 16.47 30.42
N GLN A 410 12.87 16.64 29.17
CA GLN A 410 12.10 17.81 28.75
C GLN A 410 10.75 17.91 29.46
N TRP A 411 10.03 16.80 29.59
CA TRP A 411 8.75 16.76 30.30
C TRP A 411 8.90 17.13 31.78
N ILE A 412 9.88 16.52 32.46
CA ILE A 412 10.17 16.81 33.88
C ILE A 412 10.57 18.28 34.08
N ASN A 413 11.43 18.82 33.21
CA ASN A 413 11.87 20.22 33.31
C ASN A 413 10.77 21.23 32.97
N SER A 414 9.76 20.82 32.20
CA SER A 414 8.62 21.68 31.84
C SER A 414 7.59 21.79 32.97
N CYS A 415 7.66 20.95 34.01
CA CYS A 415 6.76 21.01 35.16
C CYS A 415 7.15 22.14 36.13
N PRO A 416 6.26 23.14 36.35
CA PRO A 416 6.55 24.26 37.25
C PRO A 416 6.55 23.84 38.73
N ASP A 417 5.66 22.92 39.11
CA ASP A 417 5.48 22.44 40.48
C ASP A 417 6.48 21.34 40.86
N SER A 418 7.04 21.41 42.07
CA SER A 418 8.05 20.46 42.56
C SER A 418 7.43 19.08 42.85
N ASP A 419 6.24 19.06 43.45
CA ASP A 419 5.58 17.80 43.82
C ASP A 419 5.15 17.02 42.58
N THR A 420 4.60 17.73 41.58
CA THR A 420 4.26 17.18 40.27
C THR A 420 5.50 16.66 39.53
N ARG A 421 6.62 17.39 39.62
CA ARG A 421 7.90 16.98 39.01
C ARG A 421 8.42 15.68 39.61
N ASP A 422 8.39 15.54 40.93
CA ASP A 422 8.85 14.34 41.64
C ASP A 422 7.95 13.13 41.33
N ARG A 423 6.64 13.33 41.27
CA ARG A 423 5.69 12.28 40.86
C ARG A 423 5.91 11.84 39.42
N LEU A 424 6.15 12.78 38.51
CA LEU A 424 6.42 12.48 37.11
C LEU A 424 7.75 11.74 36.92
N HIS A 425 8.78 12.12 37.68
CA HIS A 425 10.06 11.40 37.72
C HIS A 425 9.87 9.93 38.12
N MET A 426 9.14 9.68 39.21
CA MET A 426 8.84 8.31 39.67
C MET A 426 8.02 7.51 38.65
N ALA A 427 7.05 8.14 37.99
CA ALA A 427 6.22 7.48 36.97
C ALA A 427 7.07 7.04 35.76
N PHE A 428 7.95 7.92 35.25
CA PHE A 428 8.86 7.57 34.15
C PHE A 428 9.91 6.54 34.54
N GLU A 429 10.40 6.57 35.78
CA GLU A 429 11.34 5.57 36.28
C GLU A 429 10.69 4.18 36.27
N ARG A 430 9.47 4.04 36.80
CA ARG A 430 8.72 2.77 36.74
C ARG A 430 8.46 2.29 35.32
N LEU A 431 8.17 3.21 34.40
CA LEU A 431 7.98 2.90 32.98
C LEU A 431 9.30 2.45 32.31
N GLY A 432 10.44 2.95 32.77
CA GLY A 432 11.78 2.64 32.27
C GLY A 432 12.43 1.40 32.86
N THR A 433 12.00 0.96 34.06
CA THR A 433 12.57 -0.19 34.76
C THR A 433 11.78 -1.48 34.50
N PRO A 434 12.43 -2.60 34.14
CA PRO A 434 11.73 -3.86 33.90
C PRO A 434 11.16 -4.44 35.21
N SER A 435 9.98 -5.08 35.14
CA SER A 435 9.33 -5.67 36.33
C SER A 435 10.16 -6.78 37.00
N ASN A 436 10.99 -7.47 36.23
CA ASN A 436 11.95 -8.47 36.72
C ASN A 436 13.37 -8.05 36.28
N PRO A 437 14.18 -7.43 37.15
CA PRO A 437 15.56 -7.12 36.80
C PRO A 437 16.32 -8.43 36.61
N SER A 438 16.76 -8.71 35.39
CA SER A 438 17.79 -9.75 35.21
C SER A 438 19.06 -9.27 35.91
N MET A 439 19.77 -10.17 36.58
CA MET A 439 20.93 -9.87 37.44
C MET A 439 22.14 -9.23 36.73
N ASN A 440 22.02 -8.86 35.45
CA ASN A 440 23.11 -8.42 34.58
C ASN A 440 22.87 -7.03 33.94
N CYS A 441 22.08 -6.14 34.55
CA CYS A 441 22.02 -4.74 34.08
C CYS A 441 23.35 -4.01 34.39
N PRO A 442 24.05 -3.46 33.38
CA PRO A 442 25.27 -2.70 33.62
C PRO A 442 24.97 -1.44 34.46
N PRO A 443 25.86 -1.05 35.39
CA PRO A 443 25.62 -0.01 36.40
C PRO A 443 25.56 1.44 35.87
N ILE A 444 25.47 1.65 34.55
CA ILE A 444 25.58 2.97 33.89
C ILE A 444 24.33 3.31 33.04
N ALA A 445 23.29 2.47 33.02
CA ALA A 445 22.07 2.81 32.30
C ALA A 445 21.33 3.96 33.00
N CYS A 446 20.93 4.99 32.24
CA CYS A 446 19.97 6.00 32.70
C CYS A 446 18.73 5.28 33.27
N SER A 447 18.23 5.68 34.44
CA SER A 447 17.14 4.98 35.15
C SER A 447 15.91 4.80 34.27
N TYR A 448 15.65 5.74 33.36
CA TYR A 448 14.54 5.71 32.42
C TYR A 448 14.71 4.73 31.27
N THR A 449 15.94 4.31 30.93
CA THR A 449 16.20 3.48 29.74
C THR A 449 16.65 2.06 30.08
N ALA A 450 16.64 1.67 31.35
CA ALA A 450 17.21 0.40 31.81
C ALA A 450 16.57 -0.84 31.17
N ALA A 451 15.28 -0.79 30.82
CA ALA A 451 14.58 -1.89 30.14
C ALA A 451 14.76 -1.91 28.61
N PHE A 452 15.25 -0.81 28.01
CA PHE A 452 15.17 -0.59 26.56
C PHE A 452 16.53 -0.79 25.90
N HIS A 453 16.52 -1.50 24.78
CA HIS A 453 17.71 -1.93 24.07
C HIS A 453 17.47 -1.81 22.56
N ASP A 454 18.51 -1.81 21.73
CA ASP A 454 18.39 -1.73 20.26
C ASP A 454 17.86 -3.04 19.61
N ARG A 455 16.95 -3.74 20.29
CA ARG A 455 16.33 -5.00 19.85
C ARG A 455 14.83 -4.89 19.85
N LYS A 456 14.17 -5.60 18.93
CA LYS A 456 12.71 -5.70 18.91
C LYS A 456 12.17 -6.20 20.26
N PRO A 457 11.11 -5.56 20.80
CA PRO A 457 10.44 -6.03 22.00
C PRO A 457 9.84 -7.44 21.81
N THR A 458 10.10 -8.32 22.77
CA THR A 458 9.45 -9.64 22.80
C THR A 458 7.97 -9.51 23.13
N ARG A 459 7.16 -10.53 22.81
CA ARG A 459 5.73 -10.55 23.18
C ARG A 459 5.51 -10.36 24.69
N LEU A 460 6.35 -10.99 25.52
CA LEU A 460 6.30 -10.82 26.97
C LEU A 460 6.69 -9.39 27.36
N GLY A 461 7.74 -8.83 26.76
CA GLY A 461 8.16 -7.44 26.98
C GLY A 461 7.10 -6.41 26.60
N ARG A 462 6.37 -6.62 25.49
CA ARG A 462 5.23 -5.78 25.11
C ARG A 462 4.11 -5.83 26.12
N THR A 463 3.74 -7.03 26.58
CA THR A 463 2.65 -7.23 27.54
C THR A 463 3.00 -6.58 28.90
N ASP A 464 4.24 -6.77 29.35
CA ASP A 464 4.76 -6.15 30.57
C ASP A 464 4.78 -4.62 30.48
N PHE A 465 5.31 -4.07 29.39
CA PHE A 465 5.32 -2.63 29.16
C PHE A 465 3.91 -2.07 29.05
N GLN A 466 2.98 -2.74 28.37
CA GLN A 466 1.59 -2.31 28.27
C GLN A 466 0.94 -2.17 29.65
N GLN A 467 1.18 -3.12 30.57
CA GLN A 467 0.68 -3.02 31.94
C GLN A 467 1.28 -1.83 32.69
N ARG A 468 2.60 -1.62 32.58
CA ARG A 468 3.28 -0.46 33.19
C ARG A 468 2.82 0.86 32.57
N PHE A 469 2.59 0.87 31.26
CA PHE A 469 2.09 2.02 30.52
C PHE A 469 0.67 2.40 30.92
N HIS A 470 -0.21 1.41 31.16
CA HIS A 470 -1.56 1.65 31.68
C HIS A 470 -1.54 2.39 33.02
N ILE A 471 -0.70 1.91 33.95
CA ILE A 471 -0.52 2.54 35.26
C ILE A 471 0.05 3.96 35.08
N PHE A 472 1.06 4.12 34.22
CA PHE A 472 1.68 5.41 33.91
C PHE A 472 0.64 6.42 33.38
N VAL A 473 -0.19 6.04 32.42
CA VAL A 473 -1.25 6.91 31.87
C VAL A 473 -2.24 7.32 32.95
N ALA A 474 -2.69 6.39 33.79
CA ALA A 474 -3.60 6.68 34.88
C ALA A 474 -3.00 7.66 35.90
N GLU A 475 -1.73 7.47 36.28
CA GLU A 475 -1.01 8.35 37.19
C GLU A 475 -0.86 9.75 36.58
N VAL A 476 -0.28 9.87 35.38
CA VAL A 476 -0.02 11.16 34.71
C VAL A 476 -1.30 11.96 34.52
N ARG A 477 -2.37 11.33 34.04
CA ARG A 477 -3.66 12.02 33.83
C ARG A 477 -4.29 12.49 35.15
N ALA A 478 -4.07 11.79 36.26
CA ALA A 478 -4.64 12.17 37.55
C ALA A 478 -4.06 13.49 38.09
N PHE A 479 -2.81 13.84 37.78
CA PHE A 479 -2.17 15.06 38.30
C PHE A 479 -1.86 16.11 37.22
N VAL A 480 -1.81 15.76 35.93
CA VAL A 480 -1.60 16.73 34.84
C VAL A 480 -2.92 17.26 34.27
N CYS A 481 -3.96 16.43 34.18
CA CYS A 481 -5.23 16.83 33.58
C CYS A 481 -6.30 17.22 34.62
N HIS A 482 -6.17 16.76 35.87
CA HIS A 482 -7.16 16.95 36.93
C HIS A 482 -6.57 17.62 38.19
N GLY A 483 -5.30 18.06 38.13
CA GLY A 483 -4.56 18.71 39.21
C GLY A 483 -4.69 20.22 39.21
#